data_AF-U5H634-F1
#
_entry.id   AF-U5H634-F1
#
_cell.length_a   1.000
_cell.length_b   1.000
_cell.length_c   1.000
_cell.angle_alpha   90.00
_cell.angle_beta   90.00
_cell.angle_gamma   90.00
#
_symmetry.space_group_name_H-M   'P 1'
#
loop_
_entity.id
_entity.type
_entity.pdbx_description
1 polymer ?
#
loop_
_entity_poly.entity_id
_entity_poly.type
_entity_poly.pdbx_seq_one_letter_code
_entity_poly.pdbx_strand_id
1 'polypeptide(L)'
;MSLAIDRFLIELLRSDLRGDNATSPQPLNPDGESSTVILTKKEYDELARKARRLEPPHLPSYVIPEIPDHCKLKGSENFWEWDRNMSFLVPREVYTFTKHGTISDTWTQDVCAKWEHYARMIILASVTDQALHMLLAMDPDATAHDWWVAFRERYAPNDALATISLVDKFCNMPRMPSDHAGFLEWSKRVLNLTTHIRKNEIDVEQLMAARLLANIPPST
;
A
#
# COMPACT_ATOMS: atom_id res chain seq x y z
N MET A 1 -24.28 -8.90 -13.90
CA MET A 1 -23.13 -8.70 -14.81
C MET A 1 -22.16 -7.66 -14.21
N SER A 2 -21.69 -7.86 -12.97
CA SER A 2 -20.94 -6.82 -12.21
C SER A 2 -19.80 -7.36 -11.33
N LEU A 3 -19.55 -8.68 -11.33
CA LEU A 3 -18.47 -9.31 -10.54
C LEU A 3 -17.31 -9.83 -11.40
N ALA A 4 -17.48 -9.89 -12.72
CA ALA A 4 -16.45 -10.39 -13.64
C ALA A 4 -15.38 -9.33 -13.96
N ILE A 5 -15.75 -8.05 -14.01
CA ILE A 5 -14.84 -6.94 -14.34
C ILE A 5 -13.80 -6.72 -13.23
N ASP A 6 -14.22 -6.87 -11.97
CA ASP A 6 -13.35 -6.67 -10.80
C ASP A 6 -12.25 -7.73 -10.70
N ARG A 7 -12.57 -8.99 -11.06
CA ARG A 7 -11.59 -10.09 -11.10
C ARG A 7 -10.64 -9.97 -12.29
N PHE A 8 -11.12 -9.49 -13.42
CA PHE A 8 -10.32 -9.35 -14.65
C PHE A 8 -9.28 -8.23 -14.54
N LEU A 9 -9.62 -7.09 -13.90
CA LEU A 9 -8.68 -5.98 -13.69
C LEU A 9 -7.59 -6.31 -12.67
N ILE A 10 -7.90 -7.13 -11.65
CA ILE A 10 -6.91 -7.60 -10.66
C ILE A 10 -5.96 -8.63 -11.27
N GLU A 11 -6.43 -9.49 -12.18
CA GLU A 11 -5.60 -10.48 -12.87
C GLU A 11 -4.66 -9.82 -13.91
N LEU A 12 -5.15 -8.84 -14.67
CA LEU A 12 -4.35 -8.13 -15.67
C LEU A 12 -3.17 -7.35 -15.04
N LEU A 13 -3.39 -6.75 -13.86
CA LEU A 13 -2.34 -6.06 -13.10
C LEU A 13 -1.34 -7.02 -12.46
N ARG A 14 -1.67 -8.31 -12.33
CA ARG A 14 -0.80 -9.33 -11.73
C ARG A 14 0.08 -10.04 -12.77
N SER A 15 -0.37 -10.15 -14.03
CA SER A 15 0.39 -10.82 -15.09
C SER A 15 1.59 -10.02 -15.58
N ASP A 16 1.51 -8.68 -15.58
CA ASP A 16 2.59 -7.80 -16.08
C ASP A 16 3.85 -7.77 -15.18
N LEU A 17 3.76 -8.28 -13.95
CA LEU A 17 4.88 -8.35 -13.00
C LEU A 17 5.63 -9.69 -13.03
N ARG A 18 5.21 -10.65 -13.86
CA ARG A 18 5.85 -11.96 -13.99
C ARG A 18 6.60 -12.04 -15.33
N GLY A 19 7.65 -11.22 -15.42
CA GLY A 19 8.69 -11.38 -16.44
C GLY A 19 9.47 -12.68 -16.21
N ASP A 20 9.29 -13.58 -17.17
CA ASP A 20 10.18 -14.63 -17.67
C ASP A 20 10.53 -15.88 -16.84
N ASN A 21 10.18 -16.99 -17.49
CA ASN A 21 10.44 -18.38 -17.17
C ASN A 21 11.93 -18.69 -16.92
N ALA A 22 12.23 -19.30 -15.78
CA ALA A 22 13.35 -20.21 -15.65
C ALA A 22 12.82 -21.64 -15.52
N THR A 23 12.75 -22.35 -16.66
CA THR A 23 12.57 -23.80 -16.69
C THR A 23 13.88 -24.43 -16.21
N SER A 24 13.85 -25.15 -15.09
CA SER A 24 14.92 -26.07 -14.70
C SER A 24 14.38 -27.51 -14.84
N PRO A 25 14.97 -28.38 -15.67
CA PRO A 25 14.51 -29.75 -15.82
C PRO A 25 15.12 -30.60 -14.71
N GLN A 26 14.31 -31.02 -13.74
CA GLN A 26 14.67 -32.15 -12.87
C GLN A 26 14.14 -33.46 -13.44
N PRO A 27 14.94 -34.55 -13.38
CA PRO A 27 14.69 -35.78 -14.11
C PRO A 27 13.49 -36.53 -13.53
N LEU A 28 12.70 -37.11 -14.45
CA LEU A 28 11.65 -38.07 -14.15
C LEU A 28 12.23 -39.23 -13.32
N ASN A 29 11.69 -39.43 -12.12
CA ASN A 29 11.78 -40.72 -11.45
C ASN A 29 10.43 -41.43 -11.64
N PRO A 30 10.42 -42.66 -12.17
CA PRO A 30 9.21 -43.48 -12.22
C PRO A 30 8.95 -44.02 -10.82
N ASP A 31 7.69 -44.22 -10.47
CA ASP A 31 7.25 -44.89 -9.25
C ASP A 31 7.34 -44.05 -7.96
N GLY A 32 6.36 -43.16 -7.82
CA GLY A 32 5.99 -42.54 -6.56
C GLY A 32 4.63 -41.88 -6.71
N GLU A 33 3.59 -42.49 -6.15
CA GLU A 33 2.21 -41.99 -6.17
C GLU A 33 2.18 -40.51 -5.77
N SER A 34 1.92 -39.63 -6.74
CA SER A 34 1.62 -38.23 -6.48
C SER A 34 0.20 -38.16 -5.90
N SER A 35 0.10 -38.38 -4.58
CA SER A 35 -1.12 -38.11 -3.85
C SER A 35 -1.32 -36.60 -3.86
N THR A 36 -2.06 -36.14 -4.88
CA THR A 36 -2.36 -34.73 -5.06
C THR A 36 -3.42 -34.37 -4.03
N VAL A 37 -2.98 -33.89 -2.86
CA VAL A 37 -3.88 -33.40 -1.82
C VAL A 37 -4.53 -32.12 -2.34
N ILE A 38 -5.79 -32.20 -2.77
CA ILE A 38 -6.57 -31.02 -3.15
C ILE A 38 -7.00 -30.32 -1.86
N LEU A 39 -6.20 -29.34 -1.43
CA LEU A 39 -6.55 -28.47 -0.32
C LEU A 39 -7.61 -27.46 -0.77
N THR A 40 -8.65 -27.30 0.04
CA THR A 40 -9.57 -26.17 -0.13
C THR A 40 -8.82 -24.86 0.13
N LYS A 41 -9.30 -23.75 -0.46
CA LYS A 41 -8.70 -22.42 -0.25
C LYS A 41 -8.54 -22.08 1.24
N LYS A 42 -9.51 -22.50 2.07
CA LYS A 42 -9.50 -22.28 3.51
C LYS A 42 -8.37 -23.06 4.19
N GLU A 43 -8.15 -24.31 3.80
CA GLU A 43 -7.06 -25.15 4.34
C GLU A 43 -5.70 -24.66 3.88
N TYR A 44 -5.60 -24.18 2.63
CA TYR A 44 -4.39 -23.53 2.14
C TYR A 44 -4.08 -22.25 2.94
N ASP A 45 -5.08 -21.39 3.16
CA ASP A 45 -4.92 -20.16 3.94
C ASP A 45 -4.56 -20.46 5.41
N GLU A 46 -5.11 -21.53 5.96
CA GLU A 46 -4.83 -22.03 7.32
C GLU A 46 -3.43 -22.63 7.46
N LEU A 47 -2.99 -23.44 6.50
CA LEU A 47 -1.63 -23.97 6.42
C LEU A 47 -0.62 -22.85 6.19
N ALA A 48 -0.90 -21.91 5.30
CA ALA A 48 -0.06 -20.73 5.10
C ALA A 48 0.01 -19.90 6.38
N ARG A 49 -1.09 -19.72 7.11
CA ARG A 49 -1.11 -19.03 8.41
C ARG A 49 -0.34 -19.81 9.49
N LYS A 50 -0.38 -21.14 9.48
CA LYS A 50 0.32 -22.00 10.46
C LYS A 50 1.83 -22.10 10.18
N ALA A 51 2.23 -22.20 8.91
CA ALA A 51 3.62 -22.13 8.47
C ALA A 51 4.25 -20.78 8.85
N ARG A 52 3.50 -19.67 8.66
CA ARG A 52 3.92 -18.32 9.09
C ARG A 52 4.06 -18.14 10.61
N ARG A 53 3.42 -18.98 11.44
CA ARG A 53 3.60 -18.96 12.91
C ARG A 53 4.83 -19.75 13.37
N LEU A 54 5.37 -20.61 12.51
CA LEU A 54 6.48 -21.52 12.84
C LEU A 54 7.83 -20.99 12.38
N GLU A 55 7.86 -20.02 11.47
CA GLU A 55 9.12 -19.35 11.12
C GLU A 55 9.48 -18.32 12.21
N PRO A 56 10.72 -18.37 12.77
CA PRO A 56 11.23 -17.29 13.60
C PRO A 56 11.15 -15.97 12.80
N PRO A 57 11.07 -14.80 13.46
CA PRO A 57 11.03 -13.54 12.73
C PRO A 57 12.27 -13.45 11.86
N HIS A 58 12.11 -13.66 10.55
CA HIS A 58 13.19 -13.45 9.60
C HIS A 58 13.62 -12.02 9.79
N LEU A 59 14.85 -11.81 10.27
CA LEU A 59 15.37 -10.46 10.39
C LEU A 59 15.21 -9.80 9.02
N PRO A 60 14.74 -8.54 8.98
CA PRO A 60 14.63 -7.84 7.71
C PRO A 60 16.00 -7.88 7.05
N SER A 61 16.04 -8.20 5.76
CA SER A 61 17.27 -8.06 4.98
C SER A 61 17.77 -6.63 5.21
N TYR A 62 18.97 -6.45 5.77
CA TYR A 62 19.52 -5.11 6.06
C TYR A 62 19.72 -4.25 4.80
N VAL A 63 19.50 -4.82 3.62
CA VAL A 63 19.44 -4.07 2.37
C VAL A 63 18.14 -3.26 2.36
N ILE A 64 18.29 -1.94 2.41
CA ILE A 64 17.20 -1.01 2.15
C ILE A 64 16.89 -1.06 0.65
N PRO A 65 15.64 -1.37 0.24
CA PRO A 65 15.25 -1.33 -1.15
C PRO A 65 15.44 0.10 -1.69
N GLU A 66 15.92 0.21 -2.92
CA GLU A 66 15.96 1.50 -3.60
C GLU A 66 14.54 1.96 -3.88
N ILE A 67 14.16 3.11 -3.33
CA ILE A 67 12.83 3.69 -3.52
C ILE A 67 12.94 4.73 -4.64
N PRO A 68 12.29 4.51 -5.80
CA PRO A 68 12.33 5.45 -6.91
C PRO A 68 11.81 6.83 -6.50
N ASP A 69 12.36 7.89 -7.08
CA ASP A 69 11.98 9.28 -6.72
C ASP A 69 10.50 9.59 -6.94
N HIS A 70 9.85 8.95 -7.92
CA HIS A 70 8.42 9.12 -8.15
C HIS A 70 7.55 8.45 -7.07
N CYS A 71 8.12 7.52 -6.28
CA CYS A 71 7.44 6.85 -5.17
C CYS A 71 7.62 7.57 -3.83
N LYS A 72 8.52 8.55 -3.72
CA LYS A 72 8.82 9.23 -2.46
C LYS A 72 7.71 10.19 -2.03
N LEU A 73 7.54 10.37 -0.72
CA LEU A 73 6.59 11.31 -0.14
C LEU A 73 7.02 12.76 -0.43
N LYS A 74 6.16 13.48 -1.16
CA LYS A 74 6.37 14.89 -1.57
C LYS A 74 5.50 15.84 -0.76
N GLY A 75 4.29 15.38 -0.38
CA GLY A 75 3.37 16.19 0.41
C GLY A 75 1.97 15.60 0.42
N SER A 76 0.99 16.46 0.68
CA SER A 76 -0.41 16.05 0.79
C SER A 76 -1.00 15.52 -0.53
N GLU A 77 -0.42 15.92 -1.66
CA GLU A 77 -0.87 15.52 -3.00
C GLU A 77 -0.63 14.04 -3.30
N ASN A 78 0.39 13.42 -2.68
CA ASN A 78 0.78 12.05 -2.97
C ASN A 78 0.86 11.14 -1.74
N PHE A 79 0.42 11.58 -0.56
CA PHE A 79 0.51 10.80 0.68
C PHE A 79 -0.05 9.37 0.54
N TRP A 80 -1.26 9.23 0.00
CA TRP A 80 -1.90 7.92 -0.15
C TRP A 80 -1.29 7.06 -1.25
N GLU A 81 -0.73 7.69 -2.29
CA GLU A 81 0.07 7.00 -3.30
C GLU A 81 1.39 6.49 -2.71
N TRP A 82 2.03 7.30 -1.89
CA TRP A 82 3.21 6.90 -1.11
C TRP A 82 2.87 5.76 -0.13
N ASP A 83 1.81 5.85 0.69
CA ASP A 83 1.37 4.76 1.60
C ASP A 83 1.11 3.46 0.82
N ARG A 84 0.55 3.58 -0.38
CA ARG A 84 0.33 2.45 -1.28
C ARG A 84 1.66 1.90 -1.85
N ASN A 85 2.56 2.75 -2.33
CA ASN A 85 3.86 2.33 -2.85
C ASN A 85 4.69 1.62 -1.77
N MET A 86 4.67 2.14 -0.54
CA MET A 86 5.31 1.51 0.61
C MET A 86 4.79 0.10 0.86
N SER A 87 3.48 -0.16 0.65
CA SER A 87 2.92 -1.50 0.79
C SER A 87 3.41 -2.51 -0.26
N PHE A 88 3.98 -2.04 -1.37
CA PHE A 88 4.52 -2.88 -2.45
C PHE A 88 6.06 -2.99 -2.42
N LEU A 89 6.75 -1.91 -2.06
CA LEU A 89 8.21 -1.81 -2.12
C LEU A 89 8.91 -2.36 -0.86
N VAL A 90 8.18 -2.40 0.25
CA VAL A 90 8.74 -2.76 1.56
C VAL A 90 8.21 -4.14 1.97
N PRO A 91 9.01 -5.00 2.66
CA PRO A 91 8.50 -6.23 3.23
C PRO A 91 7.24 -5.98 4.05
N ARG A 92 6.22 -6.82 3.85
CA ARG A 92 4.87 -6.62 4.40
C ARG A 92 4.87 -6.45 5.92
N GLU A 93 5.72 -7.19 6.60
CA GLU A 93 5.90 -7.18 8.03
C GLU A 93 6.40 -5.80 8.50
N VAL A 94 7.32 -5.18 7.76
CA VAL A 94 7.89 -3.88 8.10
C VAL A 94 6.82 -2.83 7.89
N TYR A 95 6.13 -2.87 6.74
CA TYR A 95 5.02 -1.97 6.46
C TYR A 95 3.92 -2.06 7.53
N THR A 96 3.57 -3.27 7.97
CA THR A 96 2.57 -3.50 9.01
C THR A 96 3.05 -2.98 10.37
N PHE A 97 4.29 -3.26 10.73
CA PHE A 97 4.94 -2.77 11.94
C PHE A 97 4.96 -1.23 11.99
N THR A 98 5.45 -0.59 10.93
CA THR A 98 5.46 0.87 10.79
C THR A 98 4.07 1.46 10.93
N LYS A 99 3.06 0.86 10.30
CA LYS A 99 1.70 1.42 10.28
C LYS A 99 0.96 1.29 11.61
N HIS A 100 1.18 0.21 12.35
CA HIS A 100 0.38 -0.11 13.52
C HIS A 100 1.14 0.05 14.84
N GLY A 101 2.47 0.16 14.81
CA GLY A 101 3.32 0.17 16.02
C GLY A 101 3.27 -1.14 16.81
N THR A 102 2.49 -2.13 16.35
CA THR A 102 2.30 -3.39 17.05
C THR A 102 3.44 -4.33 16.75
N ILE A 103 4.19 -4.64 17.78
CA ILE A 103 5.19 -5.70 17.82
C ILE A 103 4.46 -6.98 18.22
N SER A 104 4.74 -8.10 17.54
CA SER A 104 4.23 -9.40 17.99
C SER A 104 4.77 -9.71 19.38
N ASP A 105 3.90 -10.08 20.33
CA ASP A 105 4.27 -10.45 21.71
C ASP A 105 5.28 -11.62 21.78
N THR A 106 5.46 -12.32 20.66
CA THR A 106 6.41 -13.42 20.49
C THR A 106 7.84 -12.98 20.15
N TRP A 107 8.08 -11.68 19.93
CA TRP A 107 9.40 -11.16 19.52
C TRP A 107 10.25 -10.74 20.73
N THR A 108 11.55 -11.02 20.67
CA THR A 108 12.49 -10.55 21.69
C THR A 108 12.80 -9.06 21.51
N GLN A 109 13.24 -8.39 22.58
CA GLN A 109 13.61 -6.97 22.54
C GLN A 109 14.65 -6.65 21.46
N ASP A 110 15.62 -7.53 21.24
CA ASP A 110 16.64 -7.37 20.19
C ASP A 110 16.04 -7.43 18.78
N VAL A 111 15.05 -8.30 18.56
CA VAL A 111 14.33 -8.36 17.29
C VAL A 111 13.57 -7.05 17.10
N CYS A 112 12.83 -6.59 18.11
CA CYS A 112 12.10 -5.32 18.07
C CYS A 112 13.00 -4.15 17.67
N ALA A 113 14.17 -4.02 18.30
CA ALA A 113 15.11 -2.94 18.02
C ALA A 113 15.63 -2.98 16.57
N LYS A 114 15.87 -4.18 16.01
CA LYS A 114 16.32 -4.32 14.62
C LYS A 114 15.23 -3.97 13.62
N TRP A 115 13.99 -4.37 13.89
CA TRP A 115 12.83 -4.01 13.06
C TRP A 115 12.52 -2.52 13.12
N GLU A 116 12.62 -1.94 14.30
CA GLU A 116 12.45 -0.50 14.51
C GLU A 116 13.50 0.29 13.71
N HIS A 117 14.77 -0.08 13.83
CA HIS A 117 15.85 0.54 13.07
C HIS A 117 15.62 0.42 11.56
N TYR A 118 15.25 -0.78 11.09
CA TYR A 118 14.98 -1.01 9.66
C TYR A 118 13.79 -0.18 9.16
N ALA A 119 12.69 -0.13 9.92
CA ALA A 119 11.51 0.65 9.60
C ALA A 119 11.82 2.16 9.51
N ARG A 120 12.62 2.70 10.44
CA ARG A 120 13.08 4.10 10.38
C ARG A 120 13.90 4.36 9.11
N MET A 121 14.84 3.48 8.77
CA MET A 121 15.66 3.61 7.56
C MET A 121 14.82 3.59 6.28
N ILE A 122 13.79 2.74 6.22
CA ILE A 122 12.83 2.70 5.12
C ILE A 122 12.08 4.03 4.99
N ILE A 123 11.57 4.57 6.10
CA ILE A 123 10.86 5.86 6.07
C ILE A 123 11.80 6.95 5.56
N LEU A 124 13.02 7.05 6.09
CA LEU A 124 14.01 8.04 5.67
C LEU A 124 14.35 7.94 4.17
N ALA A 125 14.50 6.72 3.64
CA ALA A 125 14.75 6.50 2.22
C ALA A 125 13.54 6.86 1.33
N SER A 126 12.33 6.87 1.90
CA SER A 126 11.07 7.03 1.18
C SER A 126 10.53 8.46 1.13
N VAL A 127 11.23 9.42 1.71
CA VAL A 127 10.75 10.81 1.85
C VAL A 127 11.64 11.76 1.05
N THR A 128 11.06 12.89 0.64
CA THR A 128 11.82 14.02 0.10
C THR A 128 12.46 14.84 1.22
N ASP A 129 13.41 15.71 0.89
CA ASP A 129 14.06 16.62 1.85
C ASP A 129 13.04 17.46 2.64
N GLN A 130 11.95 17.89 1.98
CA GLN A 130 10.88 18.63 2.64
C GLN A 130 10.18 17.82 3.75
N ALA A 131 9.87 16.55 3.48
CA ALA A 131 9.27 15.65 4.47
C ALA A 131 10.29 15.20 5.52
N LEU A 132 11.58 15.11 5.17
CA LEU A 132 12.67 14.81 6.11
C LEU A 132 12.79 15.89 7.20
N HIS A 133 12.67 17.17 6.84
CA HIS A 133 12.70 18.26 7.83
C HIS A 133 11.65 18.12 8.93
N MET A 134 10.48 17.53 8.62
CA MET A 134 9.47 17.24 9.64
C MET A 134 9.97 16.20 10.64
N LEU A 135 10.57 15.11 10.16
CA LEU A 135 11.10 14.04 11.02
C LEU A 135 12.24 14.55 11.91
N LEU A 136 13.12 15.40 11.37
CA LEU A 136 14.22 15.99 12.13
C LEU A 136 13.76 16.92 13.26
N ALA A 137 12.52 17.40 13.22
CA ALA A 137 11.92 18.19 14.28
C ALA A 137 11.21 17.34 15.35
N MET A 138 11.09 16.03 15.15
CA MET A 138 10.46 15.11 16.11
C MET A 138 11.43 14.70 17.22
N ASP A 139 10.87 14.11 18.28
CA ASP A 139 11.63 13.49 19.37
C ASP A 139 12.64 12.45 18.79
N PRO A 140 13.93 12.47 19.19
CA PRO A 140 14.89 11.43 18.81
C PRO A 140 14.44 9.99 19.15
N ASP A 141 13.64 9.85 20.20
CA ASP A 141 13.11 8.55 20.64
C ASP A 141 11.85 8.13 19.86
N ALA A 142 11.28 9.03 19.03
CA ALA A 142 10.08 8.77 18.23
C ALA A 142 10.25 7.53 17.34
N THR A 143 9.28 6.63 17.42
CA THR A 143 9.29 5.38 16.68
C THR A 143 9.01 5.57 15.19
N ALA A 144 9.31 4.57 14.38
CA ALA A 144 8.89 4.52 12.99
C ALA A 144 7.37 4.65 12.86
N HIS A 145 6.62 4.16 13.86
CA HIS A 145 5.18 4.34 13.92
C HIS A 145 4.79 5.79 14.17
N ASP A 146 5.44 6.46 15.12
CA ASP A 146 5.19 7.88 15.40
C ASP A 146 5.48 8.75 14.16
N TRP A 147 6.54 8.43 13.41
CA TRP A 147 6.85 9.10 12.14
C TRP A 147 5.75 8.89 11.09
N TRP A 148 5.24 7.66 10.96
CA TRP A 148 4.13 7.36 10.05
C TRP A 148 2.85 8.09 10.45
N VAL A 149 2.53 8.15 11.75
CA VAL A 149 1.38 8.88 12.28
C VAL A 149 1.51 10.37 12.00
N ALA A 150 2.67 10.98 12.27
CA ALA A 150 2.93 12.39 12.00
C ALA A 150 2.75 12.73 10.51
N PHE A 151 3.26 11.88 9.61
CA PHE A 151 3.02 12.05 8.17
C PHE A 151 1.56 11.93 7.79
N ARG A 152 0.83 10.97 8.38
CA ARG A 152 -0.60 10.84 8.15
C ARG A 152 -1.34 12.08 8.63
N GLU A 153 -1.07 12.56 9.84
CA GLU A 153 -1.73 13.75 10.38
C GLU A 153 -1.47 15.00 9.55
N ARG A 154 -0.23 15.15 9.03
CA ARG A 154 0.16 16.32 8.26
C ARG A 154 -0.28 16.28 6.81
N TYR A 155 -0.13 15.12 6.15
CA TYR A 155 -0.25 15.00 4.71
C TYR A 155 -1.46 14.21 4.25
N ALA A 156 -2.06 13.35 5.10
CA ALA A 156 -3.31 12.73 4.71
C ALA A 156 -4.38 13.82 4.61
N PRO A 157 -5.07 13.93 3.46
CA PRO A 157 -6.20 14.84 3.32
C PRO A 157 -7.30 14.46 4.31
N ASN A 158 -7.40 15.15 5.44
CA ASN A 158 -8.31 14.85 6.55
C ASN A 158 -9.30 15.98 6.87
N ASP A 159 -9.22 17.10 6.15
CA ASP A 159 -10.16 18.22 6.30
C ASP A 159 -11.28 18.20 5.24
N ALA A 160 -12.29 19.06 5.46
CA ALA A 160 -13.45 19.17 4.61
C ALA A 160 -13.09 19.65 3.18
N LEU A 161 -12.09 20.53 3.03
CA LEU A 161 -11.68 21.05 1.73
C LEU A 161 -11.01 19.98 0.89
N ALA A 162 -10.16 19.17 1.51
CA ALA A 162 -9.49 18.05 0.89
C ALA A 162 -10.50 16.97 0.47
N THR A 163 -11.53 16.75 1.29
CA THR A 163 -12.68 15.89 0.95
C THR A 163 -13.44 16.42 -0.26
N ILE A 164 -13.79 17.72 -0.28
CA ILE A 164 -14.46 18.39 -1.42
C ILE A 164 -13.63 18.25 -2.70
N SER A 165 -12.32 18.54 -2.63
CA SER A 165 -11.39 18.42 -3.77
C SER A 165 -11.32 17.00 -4.33
N LEU A 166 -11.28 16.01 -3.44
CA LEU A 166 -11.22 14.60 -3.82
C LEU A 166 -12.51 14.16 -4.55
N VAL A 167 -13.67 14.53 -4.00
CA VAL A 167 -14.98 14.23 -4.59
C VAL A 167 -15.13 14.93 -5.93
N ASP A 168 -14.74 16.19 -6.03
CA ASP A 168 -14.79 16.94 -7.28
C ASP A 168 -13.93 16.29 -8.38
N LYS A 169 -12.68 15.93 -8.07
CA LYS A 169 -11.78 15.21 -9.00
C LYS A 169 -12.37 13.88 -9.47
N PHE A 170 -13.07 13.16 -8.59
CA PHE A 170 -13.70 11.89 -8.94
C PHE A 170 -14.94 12.09 -9.82
N CYS A 171 -15.82 13.02 -9.45
CA CYS A 171 -17.03 13.34 -10.23
C CYS A 171 -16.71 13.93 -11.60
N ASN A 172 -15.60 14.67 -11.72
CA ASN A 172 -15.13 15.27 -12.97
C ASN A 172 -14.11 14.37 -13.71
N MET A 173 -14.06 13.07 -13.40
CA MET A 173 -13.23 12.13 -14.17
C MET A 173 -13.62 12.17 -15.65
N PRO A 174 -12.64 12.24 -16.57
CA PRO A 174 -12.93 12.21 -18.01
C PRO A 174 -13.56 10.86 -18.39
N ARG A 175 -14.26 10.83 -19.53
CA ARG A 175 -14.75 9.57 -20.07
C ARG A 175 -13.59 8.60 -20.31
N MET A 176 -13.87 7.31 -20.10
CA MET A 176 -12.91 6.24 -20.31
C MET A 176 -12.34 6.30 -21.74
N PRO A 177 -11.01 6.38 -21.91
CA PRO A 177 -10.38 6.38 -23.23
C PRO A 177 -10.58 5.06 -23.97
N SER A 178 -10.55 5.10 -25.29
CA SER A 178 -10.69 3.92 -26.16
C SER A 178 -9.37 3.23 -26.48
N ASP A 179 -8.24 3.93 -26.32
CA ASP A 179 -6.91 3.38 -26.53
C ASP A 179 -6.34 2.76 -25.23
N HIS A 180 -5.45 1.79 -25.39
CA HIS A 180 -4.92 1.00 -24.26
C HIS A 180 -4.10 1.85 -23.27
N ALA A 181 -3.27 2.77 -23.77
CA ALA A 181 -2.43 3.61 -22.91
C ALA A 181 -3.29 4.56 -22.07
N GLY A 182 -4.26 5.24 -22.70
CA GLY A 182 -5.22 6.10 -22.03
C GLY A 182 -6.08 5.33 -21.02
N PHE A 183 -6.50 4.10 -21.34
CA PHE A 183 -7.21 3.25 -20.38
C PHE A 183 -6.36 2.92 -19.15
N LEU A 184 -5.08 2.62 -19.32
CA LEU A 184 -4.18 2.31 -18.21
C LEU A 184 -3.98 3.52 -17.29
N GLU A 185 -3.80 4.72 -17.83
CA GLU A 185 -3.69 5.94 -17.03
C GLU A 185 -5.01 6.29 -16.33
N TRP A 186 -6.13 6.20 -17.06
CA TRP A 186 -7.46 6.44 -16.53
C TRP A 186 -7.77 5.49 -15.36
N SER A 187 -7.48 4.19 -15.51
CA SER A 187 -7.71 3.19 -14.46
C SER A 187 -6.82 3.39 -13.24
N LYS A 188 -5.54 3.74 -13.43
CA LYS A 188 -4.65 4.14 -12.32
C LYS A 188 -5.22 5.32 -11.54
N ARG A 189 -5.74 6.33 -12.25
CA ARG A 189 -6.35 7.51 -11.63
C ARG A 189 -7.64 7.17 -10.87
N VAL A 190 -8.52 6.36 -11.45
CA VAL A 190 -9.75 5.89 -10.75
C VAL A 190 -9.39 5.13 -9.48
N LEU A 191 -8.47 4.17 -9.57
CA LEU A 191 -8.05 3.37 -8.43
C LEU A 191 -7.45 4.24 -7.31
N ASN A 192 -6.66 5.25 -7.67
CA ASN A 192 -6.07 6.18 -6.71
C ASN A 192 -7.17 6.97 -5.98
N LEU A 193 -8.07 7.63 -6.72
CA LEU A 193 -9.17 8.42 -6.14
C LEU A 193 -10.09 7.57 -5.27
N THR A 194 -10.44 6.36 -5.72
CA THR A 194 -11.34 5.47 -4.98
C THR A 194 -10.68 4.96 -3.69
N THR A 195 -9.36 4.72 -3.74
CA THR A 195 -8.59 4.33 -2.56
C THR A 195 -8.57 5.46 -1.54
N HIS A 196 -8.38 6.71 -1.97
CA HIS A 196 -8.41 7.87 -1.07
C HIS A 196 -9.78 8.02 -0.41
N ILE A 197 -10.89 7.91 -1.19
CA ILE A 197 -12.26 8.01 -0.66
C ILE A 197 -12.45 6.99 0.46
N ARG A 198 -12.09 5.73 0.19
CA ARG A 198 -12.21 4.64 1.17
C ARG A 198 -11.33 4.85 2.39
N LYS A 199 -10.08 5.29 2.22
CA LYS A 199 -9.10 5.45 3.29
C LYS A 199 -9.40 6.63 4.21
N ASN A 200 -10.09 7.65 3.70
CA ASN A 200 -10.61 8.77 4.47
C ASN A 200 -11.98 8.47 5.10
N GLU A 201 -12.49 7.24 4.96
CA GLU A 201 -13.79 6.82 5.51
C GLU A 201 -14.94 7.74 5.08
N ILE A 202 -14.83 8.33 3.88
CA ILE A 202 -15.87 9.22 3.34
C ILE A 202 -17.08 8.38 3.01
N ASP A 203 -18.17 8.60 3.74
CA ASP A 203 -19.45 7.93 3.50
C ASP A 203 -20.26 8.60 2.37
N VAL A 204 -21.42 8.02 2.05
CA VAL A 204 -22.28 8.52 0.96
C VAL A 204 -22.85 9.91 1.26
N GLU A 205 -23.19 10.21 2.51
CA GLU A 205 -23.75 11.51 2.90
C GLU A 205 -22.68 12.60 2.78
N GLN A 206 -21.48 12.33 3.30
CA GLN A 206 -20.31 13.18 3.18
C GLN A 206 -19.91 13.38 1.72
N LEU A 207 -19.99 12.33 0.89
CA LEU A 207 -19.76 12.42 -0.56
C LEU A 207 -20.75 13.38 -1.23
N MET A 208 -22.05 13.25 -0.92
CA MET A 208 -23.10 14.11 -1.47
C MET A 208 -22.95 15.56 -1.00
N ALA A 209 -22.71 15.77 0.30
CA ALA A 209 -22.48 17.09 0.87
C ALA A 209 -21.25 17.77 0.24
N ALA A 210 -20.14 17.06 0.14
CA ALA A 210 -18.93 17.54 -0.52
C ALA A 210 -19.19 17.91 -1.98
N ARG A 211 -19.99 17.12 -2.71
CA ARG A 211 -20.37 17.44 -4.09
C ARG A 211 -21.24 18.69 -4.19
N LEU A 212 -22.20 18.88 -3.29
CA LEU A 212 -23.01 20.11 -3.27
C LEU A 212 -22.14 21.34 -3.01
N LEU A 213 -21.24 21.25 -2.02
CA LEU A 213 -20.31 22.33 -1.68
C LEU A 213 -19.34 22.66 -2.81
N ALA A 214 -18.87 21.66 -3.56
CA ALA A 214 -17.99 21.87 -4.73
C ALA A 214 -18.63 22.72 -5.84
N ASN A 215 -19.97 22.80 -5.89
CA ASN A 215 -20.70 23.57 -6.90
C ASN A 215 -21.09 24.99 -6.43
N ILE A 216 -20.72 25.38 -5.20
CA ILE A 216 -20.99 26.74 -4.71
C ILE A 216 -20.07 27.72 -5.45
N PRO A 217 -20.61 28.80 -6.06
CA PRO A 217 -19.79 29.81 -6.72
C PRO A 217 -18.87 30.51 -5.72
N PRO A 218 -17.66 30.93 -6.13
CA PRO A 218 -16.75 31.62 -5.23
C PRO A 218 -17.39 32.91 -4.71
N SER A 219 -17.22 33.18 -3.42
CA SER A 219 -17.65 34.42 -2.79
C SER A 219 -17.00 35.61 -3.49
N THR A 220 -17.82 36.55 -3.93
CA THR A 220 -17.41 37.78 -4.64
C THR A 220 -16.78 38.79 -3.69
#